data_AF-A0AAJ6EAI9-F1
#
_entry.id   AF-A0AAJ6EAI9-F1
#
_cell.length_a   1.000
_cell.length_b   1.000
_cell.length_c   1.000
_cell.angle_alpha   90.00
_cell.angle_beta   90.00
_cell.angle_gamma   90.00
#
_symmetry.space_group_name_H-M   'P 1'
#
loop_
_entity.id
_entity.type
_entity.pdbx_description
1 polymer ?
#
loop_
_entity_poly.entity_id
_entity_poly.type
_entity_poly.pdbx_seq_one_letter_code
_entity_poly.pdbx_strand_id
1 'polypeptide(L)'
;MDARRHSIDLVVSMEEFRSIVARFPQRELDIRRRFGRDASFRSICSDYEEATKALRHWQKTLEEADPERDRRVKEYNHLLVELEEEILAHLSRP
;
A
#
# COMPACT_ATOMS: atom_id res chain seq x y z
N MET A 1 -19.59 22.87 -11.67
CA MET A 1 -19.33 21.88 -10.60
C MET A 1 -19.13 20.54 -11.28
N ASP A 2 -17.87 20.12 -11.34
CA ASP A 2 -17.38 19.13 -12.32
C ASP A 2 -17.37 17.73 -11.69
N ALA A 3 -18.42 16.95 -11.96
CA ALA A 3 -18.54 15.58 -11.47
C ALA A 3 -17.46 14.67 -12.09
N ARG A 4 -16.93 15.00 -13.28
CA ARG A 4 -15.89 14.21 -13.95
C ARG A 4 -14.52 14.34 -13.28
N ARG A 5 -14.21 15.50 -12.69
CA ARG A 5 -12.95 15.69 -11.95
C ARG A 5 -12.93 14.91 -10.63
N HIS A 6 -14.03 14.97 -9.87
CA HIS A 6 -14.22 14.16 -8.67
C HIS A 6 -14.16 12.64 -8.94
N SER A 7 -14.72 12.17 -10.06
CA SER A 7 -14.67 10.75 -10.41
C SER A 7 -13.27 10.27 -10.77
N ILE A 8 -12.42 11.10 -11.39
CA ILE A 8 -11.03 10.74 -11.72
C ILE A 8 -10.16 10.78 -10.46
N ASP A 9 -10.33 11.78 -9.59
CA ASP A 9 -9.61 11.88 -8.32
C ASP A 9 -9.90 10.67 -7.39
N LEU A 10 -11.13 10.13 -7.42
CA LEU A 10 -11.50 8.92 -6.68
C LEU A 10 -10.90 7.62 -7.24
N VAL A 11 -10.74 7.52 -8.56
CA VAL A 11 -10.19 6.31 -9.21
C VAL A 11 -8.66 6.26 -9.07
N VAL A 12 -7.97 7.41 -9.19
CA VAL A 12 -6.53 7.50 -8.90
C VAL A 12 -6.26 7.23 -7.41
N SER A 13 -7.09 7.79 -6.51
CA SER A 13 -7.02 7.50 -5.07
C SER A 13 -7.24 6.02 -4.73
N MET A 14 -8.04 5.30 -5.52
CA MET A 14 -8.36 3.90 -5.23
C MET A 14 -7.17 2.98 -5.49
N GLU A 15 -6.22 3.37 -6.35
CA GLU A 15 -5.04 2.57 -6.66
C GLU A 15 -4.00 2.56 -5.53
N GLU A 16 -3.96 3.63 -4.74
CA GLU A 16 -2.93 3.94 -3.73
C GLU A 16 -3.07 3.13 -2.44
N PHE A 17 -4.16 2.37 -2.25
CA PHE A 17 -4.36 1.55 -1.06
C PHE A 17 -4.91 0.14 -1.38
N ARG A 18 -4.84 -0.31 -2.64
CA ARG A 18 -5.39 -1.63 -3.03
C ARG A 18 -4.69 -2.77 -2.31
N SER A 19 -3.36 -2.72 -2.24
CA SER A 19 -2.57 -3.79 -1.63
C SER A 19 -2.87 -3.93 -0.15
N ILE A 20 -3.06 -2.82 0.58
CA ILE A 20 -3.37 -2.89 2.00
C ILE A 20 -4.81 -3.36 2.26
N VAL A 21 -5.77 -3.04 1.39
CA VAL A 21 -7.12 -3.62 1.45
C VAL A 21 -7.11 -5.12 1.14
N ALA A 22 -6.31 -5.56 0.17
CA ALA A 22 -6.15 -6.98 -0.11
C ALA A 22 -5.50 -7.73 1.07
N ARG A 23 -4.61 -7.06 1.81
CA ARG A 23 -3.97 -7.58 3.02
C ARG A 23 -4.94 -7.65 4.22
N PHE A 24 -5.76 -6.62 4.41
CA PHE A 24 -6.72 -6.50 5.52
C PHE A 24 -8.15 -6.22 5.03
N PRO A 25 -8.79 -7.16 4.32
CA PRO A 25 -10.13 -6.94 3.76
C PRO A 25 -11.18 -6.60 4.83
N GLN A 26 -11.05 -7.17 6.02
CA GLN A 26 -11.90 -6.88 7.18
C GLN A 26 -11.82 -5.42 7.67
N ARG A 27 -10.78 -4.67 7.27
CA ARG A 27 -10.57 -3.26 7.64
C ARG A 27 -10.83 -2.30 6.48
N GLU A 28 -11.36 -2.77 5.34
CA GLU A 28 -11.53 -1.97 4.12
C GLU A 28 -12.27 -0.65 4.36
N LEU A 29 -13.37 -0.67 5.13
CA LEU A 29 -14.14 0.54 5.42
C LEU A 29 -13.35 1.54 6.27
N ASP A 30 -12.58 1.06 7.25
CA ASP A 30 -11.75 1.92 8.11
C ASP A 30 -10.62 2.55 7.30
N ILE A 31 -9.94 1.74 6.48
CA ILE A 31 -8.89 2.18 5.56
C ILE A 31 -9.42 3.27 4.64
N ARG A 32 -10.54 3.02 3.93
CA ARG A 32 -11.13 4.02 3.02
C ARG A 32 -11.50 5.32 3.72
N ARG A 33 -12.10 5.23 4.92
CA ARG A 33 -12.51 6.41 5.70
C ARG A 33 -11.31 7.23 6.14
N ARG A 34 -10.26 6.59 6.67
CA ARG A 34 -9.05 7.28 7.12
C ARG A 34 -8.28 7.86 5.93
N PHE A 35 -8.14 7.09 4.85
CA PHE A 35 -7.50 7.53 3.61
C PHE A 35 -8.14 8.81 3.05
N GLY A 36 -9.46 8.92 3.04
CA GLY A 36 -10.13 10.14 2.57
C GLY A 36 -9.93 11.39 3.43
N ARG A 37 -9.38 11.27 4.65
CA ARG A 37 -9.37 12.34 5.67
C ARG A 37 -8.00 12.67 6.26
N ASP A 38 -7.07 11.73 6.21
CA ASP A 38 -5.74 11.85 6.83
C ASP A 38 -4.65 11.76 5.75
N ALA A 39 -4.00 12.88 5.48
CA ALA A 39 -2.95 12.96 4.46
C ALA A 39 -1.71 12.13 4.83
N SER A 40 -1.36 12.03 6.11
CA SER A 40 -0.25 11.20 6.57
C SER A 40 -0.57 9.72 6.35
N PHE A 41 -1.79 9.31 6.68
CA PHE A 41 -2.25 7.94 6.42
C PHE A 41 -2.23 7.59 4.93
N ARG A 42 -2.62 8.54 4.06
CA ARG A 42 -2.52 8.36 2.60
C ARG A 42 -1.09 8.10 2.15
N SER A 43 -0.12 8.87 2.67
CA SER A 43 1.29 8.67 2.35
C SER A 43 1.73 7.25 2.67
N ILE A 44 1.45 6.77 3.88
CA ILE A 44 1.85 5.42 4.32
C ILE A 44 1.20 4.33 3.45
N CYS A 45 -0.08 4.51 3.07
CA CYS A 45 -0.74 3.58 2.15
C CYS A 45 -0.11 3.58 0.75
N SER A 46 0.27 4.74 0.22
CA SER A 46 0.98 4.87 -1.05
C SER A 46 2.35 4.18 -1.00
N ASP A 47 3.10 4.37 0.09
CA ASP A 47 4.40 3.74 0.30
C ASP A 47 4.24 2.20 0.35
N TYR A 48 3.19 1.70 1.01
CA TYR A 48 2.86 0.27 1.04
C TYR A 48 2.54 -0.29 -0.35
N GLU A 49 1.75 0.44 -1.14
CA GLU A 49 1.41 0.04 -2.51
C GLU A 49 2.66 0.01 -3.41
N GLU A 50 3.56 0.99 -3.30
CA GLU A 50 4.82 1.03 -4.05
C GLU A 50 5.76 -0.11 -3.65
N ALA A 51 5.96 -0.33 -2.34
CA ALA A 51 6.77 -1.44 -1.84
C ALA A 51 6.20 -2.80 -2.28
N THR A 52 4.87 -2.96 -2.31
CA THR A 52 4.23 -4.19 -2.79
C THR A 52 4.49 -4.42 -4.28
N LYS A 53 4.44 -3.35 -5.10
CA LYS A 53 4.75 -3.43 -6.54
C LYS A 53 6.21 -3.82 -6.76
N ALA A 54 7.13 -3.21 -6.02
CA ALA A 54 8.56 -3.51 -6.09
C ALA A 54 8.84 -4.96 -5.67
N LEU A 55 8.25 -5.44 -4.58
CA LEU A 55 8.38 -6.84 -4.16
C LEU A 55 7.91 -7.80 -5.26
N ARG A 56 6.74 -7.56 -5.85
CA ARG A 56 6.21 -8.39 -6.96
C ARG A 56 7.14 -8.37 -8.17
N HIS A 57 7.81 -7.26 -8.45
CA HIS A 57 8.79 -7.17 -9.53
C HIS A 57 10.00 -8.07 -9.25
N TRP A 58 10.61 -7.95 -8.07
CA TRP A 58 11.75 -8.79 -7.67
C TRP A 58 11.39 -10.28 -7.60
N GLN A 59 10.19 -10.62 -7.13
CA GLN A 59 9.73 -12.02 -7.10
C GLN A 59 9.57 -12.63 -8.49
N LYS A 60 9.19 -11.85 -9.50
CA LYS A 60 9.01 -12.28 -10.89
C LYS A 60 10.29 -12.31 -11.72
N THR A 61 11.39 -11.79 -11.19
CA THR A 61 12.68 -11.82 -11.87
C THR A 61 13.11 -13.27 -12.06
N LEU A 62 13.41 -13.66 -13.31
CA LEU A 62 13.59 -15.05 -13.74
C LEU A 62 14.93 -15.67 -13.32
N GLU A 63 15.83 -14.88 -12.74
CA GLU A 63 17.10 -15.38 -12.23
C GLU A 63 16.89 -16.03 -10.85
N GLU A 64 16.56 -17.32 -10.86
CA GLU A 64 16.24 -18.13 -9.66
C GLU A 64 17.39 -18.21 -8.64
N ALA A 65 18.60 -17.76 -8.99
CA ALA A 65 19.79 -17.79 -8.14
C ALA A 65 20.52 -16.44 -8.07
N ASP A 66 19.82 -15.31 -8.23
CA ASP A 66 20.40 -13.97 -8.03
C ASP A 66 20.38 -13.59 -6.52
N PRO A 67 21.54 -13.45 -5.86
CA PRO A 67 21.60 -13.00 -4.46
C PRO A 67 21.00 -11.61 -4.23
N GLU A 68 21.02 -10.72 -5.24
CA GLU A 68 20.42 -9.40 -5.15
C GLU A 68 18.89 -9.50 -5.11
N ARG A 69 18.29 -10.35 -5.96
CA ARG A 69 16.86 -10.67 -5.89
C ARG A 69 16.46 -11.12 -4.49
N ASP A 70 17.16 -12.09 -3.91
CA ASP A 70 16.85 -12.61 -2.58
C ASP A 70 16.98 -11.55 -1.49
N ARG A 71 18.01 -10.70 -1.59
CA ARG A 71 18.21 -9.56 -0.70
C ARG A 71 17.06 -8.57 -0.80
N ARG A 72 16.68 -8.16 -2.02
CA ARG A 72 15.59 -7.20 -2.26
C ARG A 72 14.25 -7.73 -1.79
N VAL A 73 13.96 -9.01 -2.05
CA VAL A 73 12.75 -9.66 -1.55
C VAL A 73 12.71 -9.59 -0.01
N LYS A 74 13.81 -9.86 0.68
CA LYS A 74 13.87 -9.75 2.15
C LYS A 74 13.69 -8.31 2.63
N GLU A 75 14.37 -7.34 2.01
CA GLU A 75 14.27 -5.92 2.33
C GLU A 75 12.83 -5.41 2.19
N TYR A 76 12.17 -5.67 1.05
CA TYR A 76 10.79 -5.23 0.84
C TYR A 76 9.79 -5.95 1.75
N ASN A 77 9.98 -7.24 2.05
CA ASN A 77 9.11 -7.92 3.03
C ASN A 77 9.23 -7.28 4.42
N HIS A 78 10.43 -6.91 4.84
CA HIS A 78 10.62 -6.23 6.13
C HIS A 78 9.93 -4.86 6.14
N LEU A 79 10.15 -4.04 5.09
CA LEU A 79 9.50 -2.75 4.94
C LEU A 79 7.97 -2.85 4.94
N LEU A 80 7.39 -3.86 4.28
CA LEU A 80 5.95 -4.07 4.28
C LEU A 80 5.41 -4.36 5.69
N VAL A 81 6.15 -5.10 6.53
CA VAL A 81 5.75 -5.34 7.92
C VAL A 81 5.75 -4.04 8.73
N GLU A 82 6.79 -3.20 8.60
CA GLU A 82 6.85 -1.90 9.27
C GLU A 82 5.67 -1.00 8.86
N LEU A 83 5.39 -0.93 7.56
CA LEU A 83 4.26 -0.16 7.03
C LEU A 83 2.91 -0.73 7.49
N GLU A 84 2.76 -2.06 7.59
CA GLU A 84 1.54 -2.69 8.15
C GLU A 84 1.30 -2.26 9.61
N GLU A 85 2.36 -2.23 10.42
CA GLU A 85 2.30 -1.79 11.82
C GLU A 85 1.90 -0.31 11.93
N GLU A 86 2.50 0.55 11.11
CA GLU A 86 2.16 1.98 11.07
C GLU A 86 0.71 2.22 10.65
N ILE A 87 0.24 1.52 9.61
CA ILE A 87 -1.14 1.59 9.14
C ILE A 87 -2.10 1.16 10.25
N LEU A 88 -1.85 0.02 10.89
CA LEU A 88 -2.71 -0.50 11.97
C LEU A 88 -2.71 0.44 13.19
N ALA A 89 -1.58 1.05 13.51
CA ALA A 89 -1.48 2.07 14.54
C ALA A 89 -2.33 3.30 14.19
N HIS A 90 -2.27 3.79 12.95
CA HIS A 90 -3.10 4.91 12.49
C HIS A 90 -4.60 4.57 12.50
N LEU A 91 -4.98 3.33 12.17
CA LEU A 91 -6.38 2.91 12.22
C LEU A 91 -6.91 2.75 13.65
N SER A 92 -6.03 2.58 14.64
CA SER A 92 -6.41 2.40 16.04
C SER A 92 -6.50 3.72 16.82
N ARG A 93 -6.02 4.83 16.22
CA ARG A 93 -6.17 6.17 16.78
C ARG A 93 -7.64 6.63 16.67
N PRO A 94 -8.16 7.48 17.57
CA PRO A 94 -9.52 8.02 17.45
C PRO A 94 -9.78 8.81 16.16
#